data_AF-A0A3B8Q280-F1
#
_entry.id   AF-A0A3B8Q280-F1
#
_cell.length_a   1.000
_cell.length_b   1.000
_cell.length_c   1.000
_cell.angle_alpha   90.00
_cell.angle_beta   90.00
_cell.angle_gamma   90.00
#
_symmetry.space_group_name_H-M   'P 1'
#
loop_
_entity.id
_entity.type
_entity.pdbx_description
1 polymer ?
#
loop_
_entity_poly.entity_id
_entity_poly.type
_entity_poly.pdbx_seq_one_letter_code
_entity_poly.pdbx_strand_id
1 'polypeptide(L)' 'GDDRRQNPGDNTVQTVPVFWTFEPTDSKGRVFVSIFGHYMWTFDDPYFRLLLLRGIAWAGRDYPYRFDALAVDGVKLEE' A
#
# COMPACT_ATOMS: atom_id res chain seq x y z
N GLY A 1 -18.81 -1.03 25.69
CA GLY A 1 -17.58 -1.73 25.27
C GLY A 1 -16.76 -0.72 24.50
N ASP A 2 -15.76 -0.15 25.16
CA ASP A 2 -14.89 0.88 24.61
C ASP A 2 -13.46 0.45 24.92
N ASP A 3 -12.82 -0.19 23.94
CA ASP A 3 -11.48 -0.77 24.04
C ASP A 3 -10.43 0.18 23.46
N ARG A 4 -10.41 1.43 23.94
CA ARG A 4 -9.36 2.40 23.64
C ARG A 4 -8.18 2.31 24.64
N ARG A 5 -7.82 1.11 25.10
CA ARG A 5 -6.72 0.94 26.07
C ARG A 5 -5.60 0.03 25.58
N GLN A 6 -5.09 0.25 24.37
CA GLN A 6 -3.75 -0.20 24.03
C GLN A 6 -2.92 1.01 23.58
N ASN A 7 -2.18 1.53 24.56
CA ASN A 7 -1.17 2.57 24.39
C ASN A 7 0.18 1.89 24.05
N PRO A 8 1.13 2.59 23.41
CA PRO A 8 2.37 2.01 22.93
C PRO A 8 3.21 1.46 24.10
N GLY A 9 3.55 0.18 24.05
CA GLY A 9 4.27 -0.53 25.12
C GLY A 9 3.75 -1.95 25.37
N ASP A 10 2.64 -2.34 24.76
CA ASP A 10 2.22 -3.73 24.75
C ASP A 10 3.12 -4.51 23.78
N ASN A 11 3.89 -5.47 24.29
CA ASN A 11 4.78 -6.34 23.49
C ASN A 11 4.00 -7.34 22.63
N THR A 12 2.74 -7.05 22.32
CA THR A 12 1.87 -7.82 21.47
C THR A 12 2.10 -7.36 20.03
N VAL A 13 2.83 -8.17 19.26
CA VAL A 13 2.82 -8.02 17.80
C VAL A 13 1.42 -8.39 17.33
N GLN A 14 0.58 -7.38 17.09
CA GLN A 14 -0.74 -7.61 16.54
C GLN A 14 -0.65 -7.74 15.03
N THR A 15 -1.05 -8.90 14.51
CA THR A 15 -1.23 -9.07 13.06
C THR A 15 -2.48 -8.31 12.64
N VAL A 16 -2.29 -7.22 11.91
CA VAL A 16 -3.37 -6.39 11.35
C VAL A 16 -3.26 -6.33 9.82
N PRO A 17 -4.38 -6.23 9.09
CA PRO A 17 -4.33 -6.01 7.66
C PRO A 17 -3.76 -4.61 7.37
N VAL A 18 -2.69 -4.57 6.57
CA VAL A 18 -2.04 -3.30 6.15
C VAL A 18 -2.23 -2.98 4.67
N PHE A 19 -2.72 -3.95 3.90
CA PHE A 19 -3.20 -3.79 2.52
C PHE A 19 -4.48 -4.57 2.32
N TRP A 20 -5.40 -4.03 1.54
CA TRP A 20 -6.58 -4.75 1.08
C TRP A 20 -7.18 -4.10 -0.16
N THR A 21 -8.08 -4.83 -0.81
CA THR A 21 -8.89 -4.35 -1.92
C THR A 21 -10.36 -4.39 -1.56
N PHE A 22 -11.14 -3.46 -2.12
CA PHE A 22 -12.58 -3.43 -1.99
C PHE A 22 -13.23 -3.14 -3.35
N GLU A 23 -14.20 -3.97 -3.72
CA GLU A 23 -15.03 -3.82 -4.92
C GLU A 23 -16.51 -3.83 -4.47
N PRO A 24 -17.19 -2.67 -4.44
CA PRO A 24 -18.61 -2.62 -4.11
C PRO A 24 -19.44 -3.36 -5.18
N THR A 25 -20.43 -4.15 -4.77
CA THR A 25 -21.26 -4.96 -5.68
C THR A 25 -22.21 -4.12 -6.55
N ASP A 26 -22.50 -2.89 -6.14
CA ASP A 26 -23.37 -1.92 -6.80
C ASP A 26 -22.61 -0.88 -7.65
N SER A 27 -21.28 -1.02 -7.76
CA SER A 27 -20.42 -0.04 -8.41
C SER A 27 -19.43 -0.70 -9.35
N LYS A 28 -18.95 0.11 -10.31
CA LYS A 28 -17.75 -0.22 -11.09
C LYS A 28 -16.47 0.30 -10.40
N GLY A 29 -16.53 0.81 -9.19
CA GLY A 29 -15.35 1.24 -8.44
C GLY A 29 -14.48 0.07 -7.98
N ARG A 30 -13.17 0.30 -7.93
CA ARG A 30 -12.20 -0.57 -7.28
C ARG A 30 -11.34 0.28 -6.35
N VAL A 31 -11.14 -0.18 -5.12
CA VAL A 31 -10.35 0.53 -4.12
C VAL A 31 -9.19 -0.35 -3.69
N PHE A 32 -7.97 0.16 -3.85
CA PHE A 32 -6.78 -0.43 -3.25
C PHE A 32 -6.38 0.44 -2.05
N VAL A 33 -6.16 -0.18 -0.90
CA VAL A 33 -5.79 0.53 0.34
C VAL A 33 -4.42 0.08 0.82
N SER A 34 -3.63 1.04 1.26
CA SER A 34 -2.40 0.83 2.02
C SER A 34 -2.43 1.71 3.27
N ILE A 35 -2.00 1.16 4.41
CA ILE A 35 -1.83 1.90 5.66
C ILE A 35 -0.46 2.60 5.73
N PHE A 36 0.47 2.24 4.85
CA PHE A 36 1.79 2.86 4.79
C PHE A 36 1.77 4.24 4.10
N GLY A 37 2.86 4.99 4.23
CA GLY A 37 3.00 6.32 3.63
C GLY A 37 2.95 7.49 4.62
N HIS A 38 3.01 7.22 5.93
CA HIS A 38 3.11 8.28 6.95
C HIS A 38 4.36 9.15 6.77
N TYR A 39 5.44 8.55 6.28
CA TYR A 39 6.70 9.24 6.05
C TYR A 39 7.04 9.27 4.56
N MET A 40 7.64 10.37 4.09
CA MET A 40 7.98 10.54 2.67
C MET A 40 8.97 9.50 2.15
N TRP A 41 9.98 9.14 2.93
CA TRP A 41 10.94 8.06 2.60
C TRP A 41 10.30 6.68 2.42
N THR A 42 9.07 6.43 2.89
CA THR A 42 8.37 5.18 2.57
C THR A 42 8.14 5.05 1.07
N PHE A 43 7.94 6.18 0.40
CA PHE A 43 7.83 6.25 -1.04
C PHE A 43 9.19 6.19 -1.74
N ASP A 44 10.33 6.05 -1.06
CA ASP A 44 11.63 5.80 -1.70
C ASP A 44 11.93 4.31 -1.85
N ASP A 45 11.24 3.44 -1.11
CA ASP A 45 11.39 1.99 -1.21
C ASP A 45 10.79 1.47 -2.54
N PRO A 46 11.59 0.80 -3.39
CA PRO A 46 11.13 0.34 -4.69
C PRO A 46 10.07 -0.76 -4.60
N TYR A 47 10.05 -1.57 -3.54
CA TYR A 47 9.03 -2.59 -3.33
C TYR A 47 7.70 -1.96 -2.90
N PHE A 48 7.74 -0.95 -2.04
CA PHE A 48 6.55 -0.19 -1.71
C PHE A 48 5.98 0.52 -2.94
N ARG A 49 6.83 1.17 -3.74
CA ARG A 49 6.42 1.77 -5.02
C ARG A 49 5.78 0.75 -5.95
N LEU A 50 6.36 -0.44 -6.10
CA LEU A 50 5.78 -1.52 -6.90
C LEU A 50 4.36 -1.87 -6.44
N LEU A 51 4.14 -2.09 -5.15
CA LEU A 51 2.81 -2.43 -4.62
C LEU A 51 1.81 -1.29 -4.86
N LEU A 52 2.21 -0.04 -4.60
CA LEU A 52 1.37 1.13 -4.80
C LEU A 52 0.99 1.30 -6.28
N LEU A 53 1.96 1.25 -7.19
CA LEU A 53 1.75 1.42 -8.63
C LEU A 53 0.90 0.30 -9.23
N ARG A 54 1.11 -0.94 -8.80
CA ARG A 54 0.27 -2.08 -9.19
C ARG A 54 -1.16 -1.95 -8.65
N GLY A 55 -1.32 -1.43 -7.42
CA GLY A 55 -2.63 -1.11 -6.85
C GLY A 55 -3.39 -0.05 -7.65
N ILE A 56 -2.70 0.99 -8.12
CA ILE A 56 -3.26 2.02 -9.01
C ILE A 56 -3.71 1.41 -10.35
N ALA A 57 -2.86 0.61 -11.00
CA ALA A 57 -3.22 -0.06 -12.25
C ALA A 57 -4.44 -0.98 -12.07
N TRP A 58 -4.45 -1.79 -11.00
CA TRP A 58 -5.56 -2.67 -10.68
C TRP A 58 -6.88 -1.91 -10.45
N ALA A 59 -6.82 -0.79 -9.72
CA ALA A 59 -7.98 0.08 -9.47
C ALA A 59 -8.53 0.68 -10.76
N GLY A 60 -7.65 1.00 -11.71
CA GLY A 60 -7.99 1.44 -13.07
C GLY A 60 -8.50 0.34 -14.00
N ARG A 61 -8.62 -0.92 -13.55
CA ARG A 61 -8.89 -2.11 -14.39
C ARG A 61 -7.86 -2.33 -15.50
N ASP A 62 -6.62 -1.94 -15.27
CA ASP A 62 -5.53 -2.09 -16.22
C ASP A 62 -4.65 -3.30 -15.88
N TYR A 63 -3.68 -3.59 -16.75
CA TYR A 63 -2.66 -4.60 -16.52
C TYR A 63 -1.83 -4.25 -15.28
N PRO A 64 -1.71 -5.12 -14.25
CA PRO A 64 -1.06 -4.76 -12.99
C PRO A 64 0.37 -4.23 -13.16
N TYR A 65 1.13 -4.78 -14.09
CA TYR A 65 2.54 -4.46 -14.29
C TYR A 65 2.79 -3.25 -15.20
N ARG A 66 1.73 -2.54 -15.61
CA ARG A 66 1.82 -1.39 -16.54
C ARG A 66 2.80 -0.31 -16.09
N PHE A 67 2.98 -0.15 -14.78
CA PHE A 67 3.80 0.90 -14.18
C PHE A 67 5.06 0.40 -13.48
N ASP A 68 5.42 -0.88 -13.62
CA ASP A 68 6.55 -1.47 -12.90
C ASP A 68 7.88 -0.72 -13.11
N ALA A 69 8.11 -0.21 -14.33
CA ALA A 69 9.31 0.57 -14.65
C ALA A 69 9.43 1.87 -13.85
N LEU A 70 8.31 2.45 -13.38
CA LEU A 70 8.32 3.67 -12.57
C LEU A 70 8.75 3.42 -11.12
N ALA A 71 8.75 2.16 -10.66
CA ALA A 71 9.10 1.87 -9.27
C ALA A 71 10.58 2.13 -8.94
N VAL A 72 11.45 2.06 -9.94
CA VAL A 72 12.88 2.34 -9.82
C VAL A 72 13.27 3.73 -10.33
N ASP A 73 12.29 4.51 -10.82
CA ASP A 73 12.56 5.85 -11.33
C ASP A 73 13.10 6.76 -10.21
N GLY A 74 14.19 7.45 -10.49
CA GLY A 74 14.91 8.28 -9.52
C GLY A 74 15.62 7.53 -8.38
N VAL A 75 15.57 6.20 -8.32
CA VAL A 75 16.37 5.42 -7.34
C VAL A 75 17.82 5.40 -7.81
N LYS A 76 18.73 5.93 -6.99
CA LYS A 76 20.16 5.71 -7.18
C LYS A 76 20.50 4.32 -6.68
N LEU A 77 20.64 3.36 -7.58
CA LEU A 77 21.28 2.09 -7.26
C LEU A 77 22.76 2.39 -7.08
N GLU A 78 23.33 2.10 -5.91
CA GLU A 78 24.79 2.12 -5.75
C GLU A 78 25.41 1.07 -6.68
N GLU A 79 26.47 1.45 -7.41
CA GLU A 79 27.22 0.57 -8.32
C GLU A 79 28.06 -0.48 -7.56
#